data_AF-A0AAU7CLK9-F1
#
_entry.id   AF-A0AAU7CLK9-F1
#
_cell.length_a   1.000
_cell.length_b   1.000
_cell.length_c   1.000
_cell.angle_alpha   90.00
_cell.angle_beta   90.00
_cell.angle_gamma   90.00
#
_symmetry.space_group_name_H-M   'P 1'
#
loop_
_entity.id
_entity.type
_entity.pdbx_description
1 polymer ?
#
loop_
_entity_poly.entity_id
_entity_poly.type
_entity_poly.pdbx_seq_one_letter_code
_entity_poly.pdbx_strand_id
1 'polypeptide(L)'
;MTPPQKHALLIGVETYWDNELLPDIAYAEADISAMRKALVRLGYREENITRLVGEEATKAAIEEHVRILVETRLEADDTLLFFFVGHGLAVKRANFLLCWDTRYQDLRGTGIDLSSLIREFRRSPGTHIQLYLDCTRGEFANAPRMSEATLEKAIGDAEHWACFTASQFDQTSHSSGRLKRGIWAHHLVQAFSGAAPEILVDNRFLTAGHLHDYLNNKTPLTIRDTLSTRKLQTPWYASSHGPDFVIADLSPVVNRKGAATPAKSNTAKEFILRSEDRIPVRGLSGFKQGVHRIPKVLDRRAEDWANDLAQADLESDLAEKHKSIRANMNYTRKQIEVFPPKEGFGSIRTPDFQYTISVALDGDPVEAVFTREVSDIRHPDILLDDGFTAIFDATFKSIRLSFEERIKVEDLIDKAEAQQLPIDYPHDCSSCSFKVPDRGQIHVTEDHLSLTYPSGMPLEQLTTALGQALRMLPKSDDSKPLPPPTQGQLG
;
A
#
# COMPACT_ATOMS: atom_id res chain seq x y z
N MET A 1 0.61 -10.89 35.94
CA MET A 1 -0.43 -10.81 34.90
C MET A 1 0.14 -11.41 33.64
N THR A 2 -0.61 -12.26 32.95
CA THR A 2 -0.25 -12.80 31.63
C THR A 2 -0.16 -11.62 30.65
N PRO A 3 0.84 -11.54 29.76
CA PRO A 3 0.88 -10.48 28.76
C PRO A 3 -0.34 -10.58 27.82
N PRO A 4 -0.93 -9.44 27.39
CA PRO A 4 -2.06 -9.44 26.47
C PRO A 4 -1.79 -10.25 25.22
N GLN A 5 -2.76 -11.08 24.84
CA GLN A 5 -2.70 -11.96 23.69
C GLN A 5 -3.41 -11.34 22.49
N LYS A 6 -3.06 -11.85 21.31
CA LYS A 6 -3.70 -11.50 20.05
C LYS A 6 -4.39 -12.75 19.49
N HIS A 7 -5.70 -12.65 19.28
CA HIS A 7 -6.57 -13.69 18.74
C HIS A 7 -7.16 -13.23 17.41
N ALA A 8 -7.31 -14.16 16.46
CA ALA A 8 -7.95 -13.85 15.19
C ALA A 8 -8.93 -14.94 14.78
N LEU A 9 -10.10 -14.52 14.29
CA LEU A 9 -11.08 -15.38 13.64
C LEU A 9 -11.22 -14.91 12.19
N LEU A 10 -10.73 -15.73 11.26
CA LEU A 10 -10.65 -15.42 9.83
C LEU A 10 -11.62 -16.31 9.07
N ILE A 11 -12.63 -15.72 8.45
CA ILE A 11 -13.74 -16.44 7.79
C ILE A 11 -13.82 -16.03 6.32
N GLY A 12 -13.70 -17.00 5.41
CA GLY A 12 -13.77 -16.75 3.97
C GLY A 12 -14.76 -17.69 3.30
N VAL A 13 -15.85 -17.14 2.77
CA VAL A 13 -16.88 -17.93 2.08
C VAL A 13 -16.83 -17.61 0.59
N GLU A 14 -16.17 -18.50 -0.16
CA GLU A 14 -15.97 -18.36 -1.59
C GLU A 14 -17.13 -18.97 -2.38
N THR A 15 -17.50 -20.19 -2.02
CA THR A 15 -18.64 -20.92 -2.57
C THR A 15 -19.73 -21.09 -1.53
N TYR A 16 -20.97 -21.26 -1.98
CA TYR A 16 -22.13 -21.46 -1.11
C TYR A 16 -22.80 -22.79 -1.43
N TRP A 17 -23.38 -23.44 -0.42
CA TRP A 17 -24.21 -24.63 -0.63
C TRP A 17 -25.42 -24.31 -1.53
N ASP A 18 -26.04 -23.15 -1.32
CA ASP A 18 -27.16 -22.64 -2.11
C ASP A 18 -26.68 -21.81 -3.31
N ASN A 19 -25.68 -22.32 -4.07
CA ASN A 19 -25.00 -21.58 -5.14
C ASN A 19 -25.90 -21.19 -6.33
N GLU A 20 -27.09 -21.80 -6.46
CA GLU A 20 -28.09 -21.39 -7.44
C GLU A 20 -28.63 -19.98 -7.15
N LEU A 21 -28.71 -19.60 -5.87
CA LEU A 21 -29.26 -18.32 -5.42
C LEU A 21 -28.18 -17.39 -4.85
N LEU A 22 -27.08 -17.94 -4.35
CA LEU A 22 -25.95 -17.21 -3.79
C LEU A 22 -24.73 -17.41 -4.68
N PRO A 23 -24.38 -16.43 -5.54
CA PRO A 23 -23.27 -16.60 -6.47
C PRO A 23 -21.93 -16.73 -5.73
N ASP A 24 -21.00 -17.46 -6.33
CA ASP A 24 -19.64 -17.56 -5.80
C ASP A 24 -18.95 -16.19 -5.82
N ILE A 25 -18.06 -15.99 -4.85
CA ILE A 25 -17.20 -14.82 -4.72
C ILE A 25 -15.80 -15.24 -5.17
N ALA A 26 -15.02 -14.33 -5.75
CA ALA A 26 -13.66 -14.67 -6.16
C ALA A 26 -12.64 -14.35 -5.05
N TYR A 27 -11.76 -15.32 -4.75
CA TYR A 27 -10.54 -15.16 -3.95
C TYR A 27 -10.73 -14.96 -2.43
N ALA A 28 -11.90 -15.30 -1.87
CA ALA A 28 -12.13 -15.18 -0.43
C ALA A 28 -11.13 -16.00 0.38
N GLU A 29 -10.81 -17.23 -0.05
CA GLU A 29 -9.84 -18.06 0.66
C GLU A 29 -8.41 -17.53 0.54
N ALA A 30 -8.07 -16.96 -0.62
CA ALA A 30 -6.77 -16.35 -0.85
C ALA A 30 -6.56 -15.13 0.05
N ASP A 31 -7.61 -14.34 0.28
CA ASP A 31 -7.58 -13.21 1.19
C ASP A 31 -7.38 -13.62 2.65
N ILE A 32 -8.08 -14.66 3.08
CA ILE A 32 -7.91 -15.25 4.42
C ILE A 32 -6.51 -15.81 4.61
N SER A 33 -5.97 -16.52 3.62
CA SER A 33 -4.60 -17.06 3.65
C SER A 33 -3.55 -15.95 3.76
N ALA A 34 -3.73 -14.87 3.00
CA ALA A 34 -2.82 -13.73 3.02
C ALA A 34 -2.86 -12.98 4.36
N MET A 35 -4.06 -12.77 4.92
CA MET A 35 -4.23 -12.14 6.23
C MET A 35 -3.60 -12.99 7.33
N ARG A 36 -3.85 -14.31 7.36
CA ARG A 36 -3.19 -15.22 8.33
C ARG A 36 -1.67 -15.04 8.31
N LYS A 37 -1.06 -15.02 7.13
CA LYS A 37 0.40 -14.85 6.99
C LYS A 37 0.88 -13.50 7.55
N ALA A 38 0.14 -12.42 7.31
CA ALA A 38 0.46 -11.11 7.87
C ALA A 38 0.38 -11.12 9.40
N LEU A 39 -0.68 -11.68 9.97
CA LEU A 39 -0.90 -11.73 11.42
C LEU A 39 0.15 -12.58 12.15
N VAL A 40 0.52 -13.74 11.61
CA VAL A 40 1.61 -14.57 12.19
C VAL A 40 2.93 -13.80 12.24
N ARG A 41 3.26 -13.07 11.16
CA ARG A 41 4.46 -12.22 11.11
C ARG A 41 4.38 -11.08 12.14
N LEU A 42 3.18 -10.56 12.37
CA LEU A 42 2.86 -9.54 13.37
C LEU A 42 2.84 -10.03 14.83
N GLY A 43 3.14 -11.32 15.03
CA GLY A 43 3.31 -11.92 16.35
C GLY A 43 2.03 -12.55 16.93
N TYR A 44 0.99 -12.72 16.12
CA TYR A 44 -0.11 -13.62 16.51
C TYR A 44 0.43 -15.05 16.56
N ARG A 45 0.13 -15.78 17.64
CA ARG A 45 0.44 -17.20 17.73
C ARG A 45 -0.48 -17.98 16.80
N GLU A 46 0.04 -18.98 16.08
CA GLU A 46 -0.77 -19.75 15.15
C GLU A 46 -1.96 -20.43 15.84
N GLU A 47 -1.77 -20.91 17.07
CA GLU A 47 -2.83 -21.51 17.89
C GLU A 47 -3.98 -20.54 18.26
N ASN A 48 -3.74 -19.23 18.18
CA ASN A 48 -4.71 -18.17 18.45
C ASN A 48 -5.38 -17.66 17.16
N ILE A 49 -5.06 -18.22 15.99
CA ILE A 49 -5.68 -17.87 14.71
C ILE A 49 -6.57 -19.02 14.27
N THR A 50 -7.89 -18.82 14.39
CA THR A 50 -8.89 -19.72 13.81
C THR A 50 -9.18 -19.30 12.37
N ARG A 51 -9.19 -20.28 11.47
CA ARG A 51 -9.51 -20.09 10.06
C ARG A 51 -10.66 -21.01 9.68
N LEU A 52 -11.75 -20.45 9.16
CA LEU A 52 -12.89 -21.18 8.63
C LEU A 52 -13.10 -20.75 7.18
N VAL A 53 -12.89 -21.65 6.22
CA VAL A 53 -13.11 -21.33 4.81
C VAL A 53 -13.94 -22.39 4.11
N GLY A 54 -14.61 -22.00 3.03
CA GLY A 54 -15.43 -22.92 2.24
C GLY A 54 -16.42 -23.67 3.13
N GLU A 55 -16.46 -24.99 2.99
CA GLU A 55 -17.37 -25.89 3.74
C GLU A 55 -17.18 -25.87 5.26
N GLU A 56 -16.03 -25.40 5.77
CA GLU A 56 -15.79 -25.25 7.21
C GLU A 56 -16.51 -24.02 7.79
N ALA A 57 -16.81 -23.02 6.96
CA ALA A 57 -17.43 -21.76 7.35
C ALA A 57 -18.96 -21.87 7.50
N THR A 58 -19.41 -22.88 8.24
CA THR A 58 -20.83 -23.05 8.59
C THR A 58 -21.25 -22.12 9.71
N LYS A 59 -22.55 -21.80 9.79
CA LYS A 59 -23.11 -21.04 10.92
C LYS A 59 -22.75 -21.65 12.27
N ALA A 60 -22.94 -22.97 12.41
CA ALA A 60 -22.69 -23.67 13.67
C ALA A 60 -21.21 -23.57 14.09
N ALA A 61 -20.28 -23.78 13.16
CA ALA A 61 -18.85 -23.68 13.44
C ALA A 61 -18.44 -22.26 13.85
N ILE A 62 -18.94 -21.24 13.14
CA ILE A 62 -18.65 -19.84 13.47
C ILE A 62 -19.17 -19.48 14.87
N GLU A 63 -20.44 -19.80 15.17
CA GLU A 63 -21.03 -19.52 16.49
C GLU A 63 -20.33 -20.29 17.62
N GLU A 64 -19.94 -21.55 17.37
CA GLU A 64 -19.18 -22.35 18.32
C GLU A 64 -17.80 -21.73 18.62
N HIS A 65 -17.04 -21.36 17.59
CA HIS A 65 -15.72 -20.75 17.77
C HIS A 65 -15.80 -19.40 18.47
N VAL A 66 -16.79 -18.57 18.13
CA VAL A 66 -17.04 -17.30 18.82
C VAL A 66 -17.33 -17.55 20.30
N ARG A 67 -18.25 -18.47 20.62
CA ARG A 67 -18.60 -18.79 22.01
C ARG A 67 -17.38 -19.28 22.79
N ILE A 68 -16.64 -20.25 22.25
CA ILE A 68 -15.43 -20.79 22.90
C ILE A 68 -14.40 -19.68 23.14
N LEU A 69 -14.18 -18.82 22.16
CA LEU A 69 -13.21 -17.74 22.24
C LEU A 69 -13.57 -16.75 23.35
N VAL A 70 -14.83 -16.31 23.38
CA VAL A 70 -15.35 -15.35 24.37
C VAL A 70 -15.38 -15.96 25.78
N GLU A 71 -15.76 -17.23 25.94
CA GLU A 71 -15.96 -17.83 27.26
C GLU A 71 -14.68 -18.42 27.87
N THR A 72 -13.66 -18.73 27.07
CA THR A 72 -12.51 -19.53 27.55
C THR A 72 -11.14 -19.01 27.16
N ARG A 73 -11.03 -18.05 26.23
CA ARG A 73 -9.73 -17.63 25.67
C ARG A 73 -9.43 -16.15 25.85
N LEU A 74 -10.41 -15.28 25.62
CA LEU A 74 -10.21 -13.83 25.68
C LEU A 74 -10.19 -13.33 27.12
N GLU A 75 -9.14 -12.61 27.47
CA GLU A 75 -9.00 -11.86 28.71
C GLU A 75 -9.03 -10.34 28.44
N ALA A 76 -9.09 -9.53 29.50
CA ALA A 76 -8.98 -8.08 29.35
C ALA A 76 -7.62 -7.69 28.73
N ASP A 77 -7.60 -6.59 27.98
CA ASP A 77 -6.48 -6.08 27.17
C ASP A 77 -6.09 -6.92 25.95
N ASP A 78 -6.59 -8.16 25.80
CA ASP A 78 -6.39 -8.97 24.60
C ASP A 78 -6.95 -8.27 23.35
N THR A 79 -6.40 -8.61 22.18
CA THR A 79 -6.93 -8.17 20.90
C THR A 79 -7.67 -9.30 20.20
N LEU A 80 -8.90 -9.04 19.78
CA LEU A 80 -9.66 -9.89 18.87
C LEU A 80 -9.75 -9.23 17.49
N LEU A 81 -9.16 -9.87 16.48
CA LEU A 81 -9.35 -9.52 15.08
C LEU A 81 -10.35 -10.47 14.42
N PHE A 82 -11.49 -9.95 14.00
CA PHE A 82 -12.47 -10.66 13.19
C PHE A 82 -12.38 -10.18 11.74
N PHE A 83 -12.02 -11.08 10.82
CA PHE A 83 -11.96 -10.76 9.39
C PHE A 83 -12.89 -11.69 8.62
N PHE A 84 -13.89 -11.11 7.97
CA PHE A 84 -14.88 -11.83 7.17
C PHE A 84 -14.83 -11.39 5.73
N VAL A 85 -14.72 -12.36 4.80
CA VAL A 85 -14.82 -12.16 3.36
C VAL A 85 -15.95 -13.04 2.83
N GLY A 86 -16.98 -12.44 2.27
CA GLY A 86 -18.17 -13.20 1.86
C GLY A 86 -19.37 -12.33 1.51
N HIS A 87 -20.55 -12.93 1.48
CA HIS A 87 -21.79 -12.20 1.28
C HIS A 87 -22.29 -11.55 2.58
N GLY A 88 -22.78 -10.32 2.46
CA GLY A 88 -23.44 -9.59 3.53
C GLY A 88 -24.77 -9.01 3.05
N LEU A 89 -25.88 -9.40 3.68
CA LEU A 89 -27.23 -9.00 3.28
C LEU A 89 -28.03 -8.49 4.48
N ALA A 90 -29.01 -7.62 4.24
CA ALA A 90 -29.96 -7.23 5.29
C ALA A 90 -31.27 -8.03 5.24
N VAL A 91 -31.85 -8.36 6.39
CA VAL A 91 -33.24 -8.83 6.46
C VAL A 91 -34.03 -7.95 7.42
N LYS A 92 -34.97 -7.17 6.87
CA LYS A 92 -35.66 -6.09 7.59
C LYS A 92 -34.65 -5.05 8.12
N ARG A 93 -34.40 -5.03 9.44
CA ARG A 93 -33.52 -4.06 10.11
C ARG A 93 -32.25 -4.69 10.73
N ALA A 94 -31.87 -5.88 10.28
CA ALA A 94 -30.70 -6.61 10.77
C ALA A 94 -29.76 -6.96 9.60
N ASN A 95 -28.45 -6.88 9.85
CA ASN A 95 -27.39 -7.24 8.91
C ASN A 95 -26.95 -8.68 9.18
N PHE A 96 -26.80 -9.48 8.13
CA PHE A 96 -26.38 -10.87 8.21
C PHE A 96 -25.11 -11.09 7.41
N LEU A 97 -24.14 -11.80 8.00
CA LEU A 97 -23.02 -12.41 7.29
C LEU A 97 -23.45 -13.81 6.86
N LEU A 98 -23.22 -14.14 5.59
CA LEU A 98 -23.66 -15.40 5.01
C LEU A 98 -22.56 -16.44 5.15
N CYS A 99 -22.93 -17.59 5.69
CA CYS A 99 -22.11 -18.79 5.85
C CYS A 99 -22.17 -19.65 4.60
N TRP A 100 -21.28 -20.64 4.52
CA TRP A 100 -21.33 -21.62 3.43
C TRP A 100 -22.68 -22.36 3.36
N ASP A 101 -23.26 -22.71 4.50
CA ASP A 101 -24.55 -23.40 4.62
C ASP A 101 -25.77 -22.46 4.65
N THR A 102 -25.57 -21.16 4.41
CA THR A 102 -26.69 -20.21 4.36
C THR A 102 -27.60 -20.51 3.17
N ARG A 103 -28.90 -20.54 3.44
CA ARG A 103 -29.96 -20.63 2.44
C ARG A 103 -30.55 -19.26 2.19
N TYR A 104 -30.61 -18.82 0.94
CA TYR A 104 -31.11 -17.48 0.58
C TYR A 104 -32.55 -17.25 1.06
N GLN A 105 -33.35 -18.31 1.10
CA GLN A 105 -34.74 -18.26 1.57
C GLN A 105 -34.89 -18.17 3.10
N ASP A 106 -33.83 -18.49 3.86
CA ASP A 106 -33.80 -18.44 5.33
C ASP A 106 -32.51 -17.81 5.86
N LEU A 107 -32.23 -16.59 5.41
CA LEU A 107 -31.08 -15.81 5.88
C LEU A 107 -31.07 -15.60 7.41
N ARG A 108 -32.25 -15.56 8.06
CA ARG A 108 -32.34 -15.41 9.52
C ARG A 108 -31.92 -16.68 10.27
N GLY A 109 -32.42 -17.83 9.83
CA GLY A 109 -32.11 -19.10 10.46
C GLY A 109 -30.69 -19.57 10.17
N THR A 110 -30.18 -19.27 8.97
CA THR A 110 -28.93 -19.87 8.46
C THR A 110 -27.77 -18.88 8.24
N GLY A 111 -27.99 -17.58 8.39
CA GLY A 111 -26.92 -16.57 8.45
C GLY A 111 -26.54 -16.17 9.87
N ILE A 112 -25.42 -15.46 10.00
CA ILE A 112 -24.95 -14.87 11.27
C ILE A 112 -25.49 -13.45 11.40
N ASP A 113 -26.33 -13.19 12.40
CA ASP A 113 -26.76 -11.83 12.74
C ASP A 113 -25.57 -11.04 13.31
N LEU A 114 -25.10 -10.06 12.54
CA LEU A 114 -23.94 -9.24 12.88
C LEU A 114 -24.13 -8.48 14.20
N SER A 115 -25.35 -8.06 14.52
CA SER A 115 -25.62 -7.38 15.79
C SER A 115 -25.50 -8.34 16.98
N SER A 116 -25.94 -9.58 16.79
CA SER A 116 -25.81 -10.63 17.80
C SER A 116 -24.35 -11.06 17.98
N LEU A 117 -23.60 -11.19 16.89
CA LEU A 117 -22.16 -11.47 16.91
C LEU A 117 -21.37 -10.39 17.67
N ILE A 118 -21.61 -9.10 17.37
CA ILE A 118 -20.95 -7.98 18.06
C ILE A 118 -21.27 -7.99 19.55
N ARG A 119 -22.53 -8.25 19.94
CA ARG A 119 -22.91 -8.39 21.35
C ARG A 119 -22.19 -9.55 22.04
N GLU A 120 -21.98 -10.66 21.33
CA GLU A 120 -21.28 -11.82 21.88
C GLU A 120 -19.82 -11.49 22.16
N PHE A 121 -19.09 -10.87 21.22
CA PHE A 121 -17.72 -10.41 21.47
C PHE A 121 -17.61 -9.47 22.68
N ARG A 122 -18.60 -8.59 22.85
CA ARG A 122 -18.67 -7.66 23.97
C ARG A 122 -18.93 -8.29 25.33
N ARG A 123 -19.25 -9.60 25.40
CA ARG A 123 -19.30 -10.32 26.68
C ARG A 123 -17.92 -10.52 27.31
N SER A 124 -16.83 -10.32 26.57
CA SER A 124 -15.47 -10.25 27.12
C SER A 124 -15.05 -8.79 27.36
N PRO A 125 -15.22 -8.25 28.58
CA PRO A 125 -14.92 -6.85 28.88
C PRO A 125 -13.41 -6.57 28.80
N GLY A 126 -13.05 -5.40 28.28
CA GLY A 126 -11.66 -4.97 28.15
C GLY A 126 -10.91 -5.55 26.94
N THR A 127 -11.53 -6.43 26.15
CA THR A 127 -10.94 -6.90 24.89
C THR A 127 -10.97 -5.78 23.83
N HIS A 128 -9.85 -5.60 23.13
CA HIS A 128 -9.75 -4.76 21.93
C HIS A 128 -10.34 -5.47 20.71
N ILE A 129 -11.55 -5.11 20.29
CA ILE A 129 -12.29 -5.80 19.23
C ILE A 129 -12.14 -5.05 17.89
N GLN A 130 -11.60 -5.73 16.88
CA GLN A 130 -11.42 -5.19 15.54
C GLN A 130 -12.21 -6.02 14.54
N LEU A 131 -13.10 -5.36 13.78
CA LEU A 131 -13.92 -6.01 12.75
C LEU A 131 -13.52 -5.51 11.37
N TYR A 132 -13.21 -6.44 10.46
CA TYR A 132 -12.91 -6.17 9.06
C TYR A 132 -13.89 -6.96 8.20
N LEU A 133 -14.79 -6.25 7.51
CA LEU A 133 -15.90 -6.83 6.77
C LEU A 133 -15.73 -6.56 5.27
N ASP A 134 -15.17 -7.53 4.55
CA ASP A 134 -15.13 -7.53 3.08
C ASP A 134 -16.38 -8.21 2.53
N CYS A 135 -17.50 -7.50 2.69
CA CYS A 135 -18.81 -8.00 2.29
C CYS A 135 -19.17 -7.53 0.89
N THR A 136 -19.60 -8.47 0.04
CA THR A 136 -20.24 -8.16 -1.25
C THR A 136 -21.70 -8.59 -1.24
N ARG A 137 -22.53 -7.92 -2.01
CA ARG A 137 -23.95 -8.26 -2.14
C ARG A 137 -24.21 -9.33 -3.22
N GLY A 138 -23.21 -9.57 -4.09
CA GLY A 138 -23.40 -10.32 -5.33
C GLY A 138 -24.17 -9.51 -6.39
N GLU A 139 -24.04 -9.91 -7.66
CA GLU A 139 -24.70 -9.25 -8.81
C GLU A 139 -26.06 -9.92 -9.15
N PHE A 140 -26.97 -10.05 -8.17
CA PHE A 140 -28.33 -10.53 -8.43
C PHE A 140 -29.42 -9.56 -7.96
N ALA A 141 -30.56 -9.63 -8.64
CA ALA A 141 -31.67 -8.69 -8.47
C ALA A 141 -32.24 -8.75 -7.05
N ASN A 142 -32.54 -7.58 -6.47
CA ASN A 142 -33.20 -7.42 -5.16
C ASN A 142 -32.44 -7.92 -3.91
N ALA A 143 -31.17 -8.29 -4.02
CA ALA A 143 -30.38 -8.59 -2.82
C ALA A 143 -30.36 -7.36 -1.89
N PRO A 144 -30.81 -7.49 -0.63
CA PRO A 144 -30.98 -6.36 0.28
C PRO A 144 -29.64 -5.87 0.84
N ARG A 145 -29.44 -4.56 0.82
CA ARG A 145 -28.22 -3.91 1.30
C ARG A 145 -28.16 -3.92 2.82
N MET A 146 -26.98 -4.23 3.37
CA MET A 146 -26.71 -4.01 4.79
C MET A 146 -26.97 -2.54 5.16
N SER A 147 -27.34 -2.29 6.41
CA SER A 147 -27.61 -0.95 6.93
C SER A 147 -26.48 -0.46 7.81
N GLU A 148 -25.92 0.70 7.46
CA GLU A 148 -24.97 1.46 8.27
C GLU A 148 -25.53 1.73 9.68
N ALA A 149 -26.70 2.36 9.76
CA ALA A 149 -27.35 2.69 11.03
C ALA A 149 -27.58 1.46 11.93
N THR A 150 -27.87 0.28 11.36
CA THR A 150 -27.97 -0.96 12.14
C THR A 150 -26.60 -1.38 12.69
N LEU A 151 -25.54 -1.27 11.89
CA LEU A 151 -24.18 -1.60 12.33
C LEU A 151 -23.71 -0.62 13.41
N GLU A 152 -23.83 0.69 13.18
CA GLU A 152 -23.50 1.72 14.16
C GLU A 152 -24.24 1.50 15.48
N LYS A 153 -25.54 1.18 15.42
CA LYS A 153 -26.33 0.87 16.61
C LYS A 153 -25.85 -0.40 17.32
N ALA A 154 -25.46 -1.43 16.58
CA ALA A 154 -24.95 -2.67 17.17
C ALA A 154 -23.65 -2.44 17.94
N ILE A 155 -22.82 -1.55 17.41
CA ILE A 155 -21.57 -1.15 18.03
C ILE A 155 -21.83 -0.21 19.23
N GLY A 156 -22.65 0.82 19.05
CA GLY A 156 -23.00 1.80 20.08
C GLY A 156 -21.78 2.46 20.73
N ASP A 157 -21.90 2.86 22.00
CA ASP A 157 -20.86 3.55 22.76
C ASP A 157 -19.83 2.57 23.38
N ALA A 158 -19.53 1.48 22.68
CA ALA A 158 -18.52 0.52 23.14
C ALA A 158 -17.14 1.19 23.25
N GLU A 159 -16.36 0.79 24.25
CA GLU A 159 -14.94 1.12 24.34
C GLU A 159 -14.12 0.05 23.59
N HIS A 160 -12.86 0.36 23.29
CA HIS A 160 -11.88 -0.61 22.78
C HIS A 160 -12.26 -1.31 21.46
N TRP A 161 -12.90 -0.63 20.50
CA TRP A 161 -13.24 -1.23 19.20
C TRP A 161 -12.91 -0.37 17.99
N ALA A 162 -12.75 -1.04 16.84
CA ALA A 162 -12.75 -0.47 15.50
C ALA A 162 -13.46 -1.40 14.50
N CYS A 163 -14.20 -0.84 13.55
CA CYS A 163 -14.88 -1.58 12.50
C CYS A 163 -14.63 -0.94 11.14
N PHE A 164 -14.26 -1.76 10.17
CA PHE A 164 -14.03 -1.36 8.78
C PHE A 164 -14.86 -2.23 7.86
N THR A 165 -15.48 -1.62 6.85
CA THR A 165 -16.13 -2.32 5.75
C THR A 165 -15.44 -1.99 4.44
N ALA A 166 -15.31 -2.98 3.56
CA ALA A 166 -14.62 -2.82 2.28
C ALA A 166 -15.29 -1.81 1.34
N SER A 167 -16.58 -1.56 1.52
CA SER A 167 -17.35 -0.59 0.76
C SER A 167 -18.40 0.10 1.64
N GLN A 168 -18.84 1.27 1.20
CA GLN A 168 -20.10 1.87 1.63
C GLN A 168 -21.25 0.89 1.38
N PHE A 169 -22.30 1.01 2.20
CA PHE A 169 -23.42 0.08 2.23
C PHE A 169 -24.29 0.09 0.96
N ASP A 170 -24.16 1.14 0.14
CA ASP A 170 -24.78 1.29 -1.17
C ASP A 170 -23.89 0.83 -2.34
N GLN A 171 -22.66 0.44 -2.05
CA GLN A 171 -21.62 0.02 -2.99
C GLN A 171 -21.31 -1.48 -2.83
N THR A 172 -20.45 -1.99 -3.70
CA THR A 172 -20.05 -3.40 -3.75
C THR A 172 -18.54 -3.49 -3.55
N SER A 173 -18.07 -4.51 -2.84
CA SER A 173 -16.64 -4.86 -2.83
C SER A 173 -16.26 -5.68 -4.06
N HIS A 174 -15.13 -5.34 -4.70
CA HIS A 174 -14.67 -5.95 -5.95
C HIS A 174 -13.36 -6.71 -5.78
N SER A 175 -13.22 -7.77 -6.58
CA SER A 175 -12.00 -8.57 -6.68
C SER A 175 -11.26 -8.31 -7.99
N SER A 176 -9.94 -8.50 -7.98
CA SER A 176 -9.08 -8.32 -9.14
C SER A 176 -8.44 -9.65 -9.57
N GLY A 177 -8.68 -10.06 -10.81
CA GLY A 177 -8.03 -11.23 -11.38
C GLY A 177 -6.51 -11.06 -11.55
N ARG A 178 -6.03 -9.81 -11.69
CA ARG A 178 -4.60 -9.48 -11.74
C ARG A 178 -3.93 -9.68 -10.39
N LEU A 179 -4.58 -9.24 -9.31
CA LEU A 179 -4.08 -9.43 -7.94
C LEU A 179 -4.36 -10.83 -7.40
N LYS A 180 -5.32 -11.55 -8.00
CA LYS A 180 -5.90 -12.80 -7.51
C LYS A 180 -6.41 -12.70 -6.06
N ARG A 181 -7.01 -11.55 -5.74
CA ARG A 181 -7.45 -11.14 -4.39
C ARG A 181 -8.61 -10.13 -4.47
N GLY A 182 -9.37 -9.98 -3.38
CA GLY A 182 -10.21 -8.82 -3.14
C GLY A 182 -9.36 -7.55 -3.14
N ILE A 183 -9.80 -6.49 -3.82
CA ILE A 183 -8.98 -5.27 -3.98
C ILE A 183 -8.76 -4.60 -2.62
N TRP A 184 -9.82 -4.48 -1.81
CA TRP A 184 -9.70 -3.91 -0.47
C TRP A 184 -8.92 -4.80 0.48
N ALA A 185 -9.24 -6.11 0.54
CA ALA A 185 -8.49 -7.08 1.32
C ALA A 185 -6.99 -7.15 0.94
N HIS A 186 -6.64 -6.88 -0.33
CA HIS A 186 -5.25 -6.76 -0.75
C HIS A 186 -4.55 -5.63 0.03
N HIS A 187 -5.09 -4.42 0.00
CA HIS A 187 -4.50 -3.27 0.68
C HIS A 187 -4.51 -3.43 2.20
N LEU A 188 -5.59 -3.97 2.77
CA LEU A 188 -5.65 -4.27 4.21
C LEU A 188 -4.47 -5.18 4.63
N VAL A 189 -4.22 -6.25 3.88
CA VAL A 189 -3.07 -7.13 4.15
C VAL A 189 -1.73 -6.40 3.96
N GLN A 190 -1.59 -5.52 2.98
CA GLN A 190 -0.35 -4.72 2.83
C GLN A 190 -0.07 -3.89 4.10
N ALA A 191 -1.10 -3.22 4.64
CA ALA A 191 -1.00 -2.46 5.88
C ALA A 191 -0.57 -3.34 7.06
N PHE A 192 -1.26 -4.46 7.31
CA PHE A 192 -0.92 -5.40 8.40
C PHE A 192 0.44 -6.09 8.23
N SER A 193 0.94 -6.17 7.00
CA SER A 193 2.25 -6.75 6.70
C SER A 193 3.42 -5.78 6.88
N GLY A 194 3.14 -4.49 7.13
CA GLY A 194 4.15 -3.43 7.18
C GLY A 194 4.72 -3.06 5.80
N ALA A 195 3.96 -3.31 4.72
CA ALA A 195 4.38 -3.00 3.35
C ALA A 195 4.00 -1.58 2.89
N ALA A 196 3.28 -0.84 3.74
CA ALA A 196 2.99 0.58 3.57
C ALA A 196 3.50 1.35 4.81
N PRO A 197 4.83 1.44 5.04
CA PRO A 197 5.39 2.06 6.24
C PRO A 197 5.03 3.54 6.38
N GLU A 198 4.68 4.22 5.29
CA GLU A 198 4.30 5.64 5.25
C GLU A 198 3.01 5.96 6.05
N ILE A 199 2.23 4.95 6.42
CA ILE A 199 0.96 5.12 7.14
C ILE A 199 1.14 4.96 8.67
N LEU A 200 2.37 4.76 9.14
CA LEU A 200 2.65 4.48 10.55
C LEU A 200 2.99 5.75 11.32
N VAL A 201 2.38 5.88 12.50
CA VAL A 201 2.76 6.88 13.50
C VAL A 201 4.00 6.38 14.23
N ASP A 202 4.98 7.26 14.41
CA ASP A 202 6.27 6.96 15.04
C ASP A 202 6.98 5.74 14.41
N ASN A 203 6.77 5.50 13.11
CA ASN A 203 7.28 4.33 12.36
C ASN A 203 6.90 2.97 12.98
N ARG A 204 5.83 2.94 13.78
CA ARG A 204 5.52 1.80 14.64
C ARG A 204 4.04 1.47 14.68
N PHE A 205 3.20 2.47 14.94
CA PHE A 205 1.80 2.25 15.24
C PHE A 205 0.94 2.50 14.02
N LEU A 206 0.10 1.54 13.68
CA LEU A 206 -1.00 1.72 12.75
C LEU A 206 -2.22 2.20 13.54
N THR A 207 -2.77 3.36 13.21
CA THR A 207 -4.03 3.86 13.80
C THR A 207 -5.21 3.68 12.84
N ALA A 208 -6.43 3.77 13.37
CA ALA A 208 -7.65 3.59 12.59
C ALA A 208 -7.80 4.63 11.48
N GLY A 209 -7.45 5.89 11.76
CA GLY A 209 -7.48 6.99 10.80
C GLY A 209 -6.49 6.76 9.65
N HIS A 210 -5.22 6.47 9.94
CA HIS A 210 -4.22 6.22 8.91
C HIS A 210 -4.55 4.97 8.07
N LEU A 211 -5.06 3.91 8.71
CA LEU A 211 -5.53 2.73 7.98
C LEU A 211 -6.70 3.10 7.05
N HIS A 212 -7.67 3.87 7.54
CA HIS A 212 -8.81 4.30 6.73
C HIS A 212 -8.37 5.15 5.54
N ASP A 213 -7.54 6.17 5.76
CA ASP A 213 -7.06 7.08 4.71
C ASP A 213 -6.30 6.30 3.63
N TYR A 214 -5.43 5.38 4.05
CA TYR A 214 -4.72 4.49 3.14
C TYR A 214 -5.68 3.64 2.29
N LEU A 215 -6.66 2.99 2.91
CA LEU A 215 -7.65 2.17 2.19
C LEU A 215 -8.52 3.03 1.26
N ASN A 216 -8.96 4.20 1.73
CA ASN A 216 -9.81 5.12 0.99
C ASN A 216 -9.10 5.70 -0.24
N ASN A 217 -7.77 5.85 -0.18
CA ASN A 217 -6.96 6.31 -1.29
C ASN A 217 -6.59 5.17 -2.26
N LYS A 218 -6.11 4.03 -1.76
CA LYS A 218 -5.60 2.95 -2.62
C LYS A 218 -6.69 2.14 -3.30
N THR A 219 -7.80 1.85 -2.62
CA THR A 219 -8.87 1.00 -3.19
C THR A 219 -9.45 1.58 -4.49
N PRO A 220 -9.85 2.86 -4.57
CA PRO A 220 -10.35 3.43 -5.83
C PRO A 220 -9.30 3.47 -6.95
N LEU A 221 -8.03 3.72 -6.60
CA LEU A 221 -6.94 3.74 -7.58
C LEU A 221 -6.73 2.35 -8.18
N THR A 222 -6.68 1.30 -7.35
CA THR A 222 -6.49 -0.07 -7.80
C THR A 222 -7.71 -0.62 -8.55
N ILE A 223 -8.92 -0.17 -8.24
CA ILE A 223 -10.10 -0.46 -9.07
C ILE A 223 -9.93 0.12 -10.47
N ARG A 224 -9.51 1.39 -10.59
CA ARG A 224 -9.27 2.03 -11.89
C ARG A 224 -8.14 1.33 -12.66
N ASP A 225 -7.14 0.82 -11.96
CA ASP A 225 -5.99 0.14 -12.55
C ASP A 225 -6.30 -1.30 -13.03
N THR A 226 -7.13 -2.02 -12.27
CA THR A 226 -7.26 -3.48 -12.43
C THR A 226 -8.60 -3.93 -13.03
N LEU A 227 -9.64 -3.10 -12.99
CA LEU A 227 -10.95 -3.43 -13.55
C LEU A 227 -11.21 -2.64 -14.83
N SER A 228 -11.73 -3.34 -15.84
CA SER A 228 -12.05 -2.76 -17.15
C SER A 228 -13.31 -1.88 -17.15
N THR A 229 -14.13 -1.95 -16.11
CA THR A 229 -15.36 -1.17 -15.97
C THR A 229 -15.27 -0.22 -14.79
N ARG A 230 -15.86 0.97 -14.94
CA ARG A 230 -15.92 1.94 -13.85
C ARG A 230 -16.82 1.41 -12.73
N LYS A 231 -16.19 0.95 -11.66
CA LYS A 231 -16.86 0.50 -10.44
C LYS A 231 -16.55 1.49 -9.30
N LEU A 232 -17.48 1.62 -8.36
CA LEU A 232 -17.28 2.40 -7.14
C LEU A 232 -17.10 1.46 -5.97
N GLN A 233 -16.12 1.78 -5.13
CA GLN A 233 -15.90 1.19 -3.83
C GLN A 233 -15.13 2.19 -2.99
N THR A 234 -15.79 2.65 -1.94
CA THR A 234 -15.28 3.61 -0.97
C THR A 234 -15.35 2.90 0.37
N PRO A 235 -14.24 2.61 1.05
CA PRO A 235 -14.27 1.99 2.37
C PRO A 235 -15.06 2.85 3.37
N TRP A 236 -15.63 2.21 4.39
CA TRP A 236 -16.24 2.88 5.53
C TRP A 236 -15.57 2.39 6.81
N TYR A 237 -15.50 3.23 7.83
CA TYR A 237 -15.02 2.83 9.15
C TYR A 237 -15.67 3.62 10.27
N ALA A 238 -15.62 3.05 11.47
CA ALA A 238 -15.87 3.75 12.72
C ALA A 238 -15.02 3.14 13.84
N SER A 239 -14.76 3.89 14.91
CA SER A 239 -14.01 3.39 16.07
C SER A 239 -14.40 4.12 17.37
N SER A 240 -14.16 3.47 18.51
CA SER A 240 -14.38 4.02 19.86
C SER A 240 -13.58 5.30 20.17
N HIS A 241 -12.44 5.51 19.51
CA HIS A 241 -11.53 6.64 19.75
C HIS A 241 -11.26 7.42 18.45
N GLY A 242 -12.20 7.38 17.51
CA GLY A 242 -12.08 8.05 16.22
C GLY A 242 -10.80 7.63 15.44
N PRO A 243 -10.04 8.59 14.89
CA PRO A 243 -8.88 8.28 14.06
C PRO A 243 -7.67 7.75 14.85
N ASP A 244 -7.57 8.05 16.16
CA ASP A 244 -6.38 7.76 16.97
C ASP A 244 -6.38 6.36 17.59
N PHE A 245 -7.47 5.59 17.43
CA PHE A 245 -7.54 4.22 17.90
C PHE A 245 -6.39 3.38 17.32
N VAL A 246 -5.54 2.83 18.17
CA VAL A 246 -4.40 2.01 17.75
C VAL A 246 -4.90 0.63 17.28
N ILE A 247 -4.66 0.34 16.00
CA ILE A 247 -5.00 -0.94 15.37
C ILE A 247 -3.94 -1.99 15.67
N ALA A 248 -2.66 -1.62 15.51
CA ALA A 248 -1.57 -2.55 15.75
C ALA A 248 -0.25 -1.83 16.01
N ASP A 249 0.56 -2.43 16.87
CA ASP A 249 2.00 -2.21 16.90
C ASP A 249 2.65 -3.08 15.82
N LEU A 250 3.12 -2.45 14.73
CA LEU A 250 3.79 -3.10 13.61
C LEU A 250 5.30 -3.27 13.84
N SER A 251 5.85 -2.92 15.00
CA SER A 251 7.26 -3.20 15.34
C SER A 251 7.70 -4.63 14.99
N PRO A 252 6.91 -5.69 15.22
CA PRO A 252 7.34 -7.03 14.86
C PRO A 252 7.56 -7.24 13.37
N VAL A 253 6.83 -6.56 12.48
CA VAL A 253 6.98 -6.73 11.01
C VAL A 253 7.87 -5.67 10.38
N VAL A 254 7.95 -4.50 11.00
CA VAL A 254 8.92 -3.47 10.66
C VAL A 254 10.32 -3.96 11.09
N ASN A 255 10.49 -4.47 12.31
CA ASN A 255 11.78 -4.92 12.87
C ASN A 255 12.17 -6.37 12.47
N ARG A 256 11.23 -7.31 12.16
CA ARG A 256 11.60 -8.68 11.72
C ARG A 256 12.18 -8.76 10.31
N LYS A 257 12.14 -7.69 9.51
CA LYS A 257 13.03 -7.59 8.34
C LYS A 257 14.52 -7.54 8.75
N GLY A 258 14.84 -7.62 10.05
CA GLY A 258 16.17 -7.88 10.62
C GLY A 258 16.44 -9.31 11.14
N ALA A 259 15.61 -10.33 10.86
CA ALA A 259 15.84 -11.72 11.34
C ALA A 259 15.99 -12.77 10.21
N ALA A 260 17.24 -12.94 9.78
CA ALA A 260 17.89 -14.08 9.12
C ALA A 260 17.05 -15.09 8.30
N THR A 261 17.13 -14.96 6.98
CA THR A 261 17.17 -16.09 6.02
C THR A 261 18.58 -16.11 5.41
N PRO A 262 19.17 -17.27 5.03
CA PRO A 262 20.56 -17.32 4.60
C PRO A 262 20.79 -16.49 3.34
N ALA A 263 21.87 -15.70 3.38
CA ALA A 263 22.27 -14.70 2.42
C ALA A 263 22.12 -15.15 0.96
N LYS A 264 21.22 -14.47 0.25
CA LYS A 264 21.38 -14.22 -1.19
C LYS A 264 21.60 -12.72 -1.32
N SER A 265 22.66 -12.35 -2.05
CA SER A 265 23.02 -11.00 -2.49
C SER A 265 21.94 -9.95 -2.26
N ASN A 266 22.25 -8.84 -1.59
CA ASN A 266 21.33 -7.73 -1.34
C ASN A 266 20.87 -7.10 -2.68
N THR A 267 19.91 -7.73 -3.34
CA THR A 267 19.33 -7.29 -4.61
C THR A 267 18.35 -6.17 -4.30
N ALA A 268 18.59 -5.01 -4.89
CA ALA A 268 17.65 -3.89 -4.80
C ALA A 268 16.27 -4.33 -5.30
N LYS A 269 15.26 -4.09 -4.47
CA LYS A 269 13.88 -4.54 -4.66
C LYS A 269 13.09 -3.58 -5.53
N GLU A 270 13.44 -2.30 -5.48
CA GLU A 270 12.73 -1.22 -6.16
C GLU A 270 13.73 -0.15 -6.56
N PHE A 271 13.66 0.26 -7.83
CA PHE A 271 14.44 1.35 -8.39
C PHE A 271 13.48 2.47 -8.75
N ILE A 272 13.73 3.65 -8.20
CA ILE A 272 12.94 4.85 -8.49
C ILE A 272 13.89 5.92 -8.98
N LEU A 273 13.66 6.40 -10.20
CA LEU A 273 14.27 7.63 -10.71
C LEU A 273 13.29 8.76 -10.46
N ARG A 274 13.73 9.87 -9.86
CA ARG A 274 12.86 10.99 -9.51
C ARG A 274 13.48 12.35 -9.84
N SER A 275 12.63 13.28 -10.24
CA SER A 275 12.99 14.69 -10.44
C SER A 275 11.86 15.57 -9.96
N GLU A 276 12.20 16.70 -9.35
CA GLU A 276 11.25 17.72 -8.94
C GLU A 276 11.65 19.05 -9.56
N ASP A 277 10.77 19.61 -10.39
CA ASP A 277 10.95 20.92 -11.00
C ASP A 277 9.94 21.91 -10.44
N ARG A 278 10.45 23.02 -9.92
CA ARG A 278 9.66 24.07 -9.30
C ARG A 278 9.48 25.19 -10.29
N ILE A 279 8.23 25.61 -10.49
CA ILE A 279 7.91 26.81 -11.24
C ILE A 279 6.97 27.69 -10.43
N PRO A 280 7.04 29.03 -10.59
CA PRO A 280 6.00 29.89 -10.04
C PRO A 280 4.64 29.46 -10.60
N VAL A 281 3.58 29.49 -9.78
CA VAL A 281 2.21 29.16 -10.24
C VAL A 281 1.77 29.99 -11.46
N ARG A 282 2.32 31.19 -11.62
CA ARG A 282 2.09 32.05 -12.79
C ARG A 282 2.64 31.48 -14.11
N GLY A 283 3.57 30.54 -14.01
CA GLY A 283 4.20 29.83 -15.12
C GLY A 283 3.43 28.60 -15.59
N LEU A 284 2.37 28.17 -14.89
CA LEU A 284 1.50 27.10 -15.37
C LEU A 284 0.82 27.53 -16.68
N SER A 285 0.75 26.63 -17.66
CA SER A 285 0.19 26.91 -18.99
C SER A 285 -1.24 27.44 -18.96
N GLY A 286 -2.06 26.97 -18.01
CA GLY A 286 -3.43 27.42 -17.81
C GLY A 286 -3.56 28.76 -17.08
N PHE A 287 -2.48 29.32 -16.52
CA PHE A 287 -2.56 30.54 -15.73
C PHE A 287 -2.84 31.77 -16.61
N LYS A 288 -3.89 32.52 -16.27
CA LYS A 288 -4.31 33.73 -17.00
C LYS A 288 -4.10 34.97 -16.13
N GLN A 289 -3.12 35.80 -16.52
CA GLN A 289 -2.83 37.06 -15.83
C GLN A 289 -4.07 37.98 -15.82
N GLY A 290 -4.39 38.54 -14.65
CA GLY A 290 -5.57 39.40 -14.45
C GLY A 290 -6.88 38.67 -14.17
N VAL A 291 -6.96 37.37 -14.49
CA VAL A 291 -8.12 36.52 -14.19
C VAL A 291 -7.87 35.69 -12.93
N HIS A 292 -6.72 35.02 -12.88
CA HIS A 292 -6.37 34.12 -11.79
C HIS A 292 -5.66 34.85 -10.65
N ARG A 293 -6.00 34.48 -9.41
CA ARG A 293 -5.36 34.96 -8.18
C ARG A 293 -4.67 33.80 -7.49
N ILE A 294 -3.42 33.99 -7.09
CA ILE A 294 -2.65 32.98 -6.37
C ILE A 294 -3.29 32.78 -4.98
N PRO A 295 -3.57 31.52 -4.58
CA PRO A 295 -4.06 31.20 -3.25
C PRO A 295 -3.12 31.73 -2.16
N LYS A 296 -3.70 32.16 -1.04
CA LYS A 296 -2.95 32.58 0.16
C LYS A 296 -2.77 31.45 1.17
N VAL A 297 -3.47 30.34 0.97
CA VAL A 297 -3.51 29.17 1.84
C VAL A 297 -3.43 27.95 0.94
N LEU A 298 -2.60 26.97 1.33
CA LEU A 298 -2.49 25.67 0.69
C LEU A 298 -3.57 24.77 1.29
N ASP A 299 -4.69 24.63 0.59
CA ASP A 299 -5.77 23.71 0.93
C ASP A 299 -6.17 22.90 -0.32
N ARG A 300 -7.07 21.92 -0.14
CA ARG A 300 -7.54 21.07 -1.23
C ARG A 300 -8.11 21.86 -2.42
N ARG A 301 -8.72 23.03 -2.19
CA ARG A 301 -9.26 23.86 -3.28
C ARG A 301 -8.15 24.55 -4.05
N ALA A 302 -7.09 24.98 -3.38
CA ALA A 302 -5.89 25.50 -4.01
C ALA A 302 -5.20 24.43 -4.86
N GLU A 303 -5.14 23.18 -4.37
CA GLU A 303 -4.61 22.04 -5.14
C GLU A 303 -5.48 21.72 -6.36
N ASP A 304 -6.79 21.52 -6.19
CA ASP A 304 -7.72 21.24 -7.29
C ASP A 304 -7.63 22.33 -8.37
N TRP A 305 -7.56 23.60 -7.95
CA TRP A 305 -7.37 24.73 -8.85
C TRP A 305 -6.02 24.67 -9.60
N ALA A 306 -4.91 24.38 -8.91
CA ALA A 306 -3.60 24.28 -9.56
C ALA A 306 -3.53 23.10 -10.53
N ASN A 307 -4.16 21.97 -10.18
CA ASN A 307 -4.29 20.80 -11.03
C ASN A 307 -5.02 21.14 -12.34
N ASP A 308 -6.12 21.89 -12.27
CA ASP A 308 -6.85 22.37 -13.44
C ASP A 308 -5.98 23.27 -14.34
N LEU A 309 -5.15 24.14 -13.75
CA LEU A 309 -4.25 25.01 -14.51
C LEU A 309 -3.08 24.25 -15.16
N ALA A 310 -2.63 23.17 -14.54
CA ALA A 310 -1.50 22.37 -15.00
C ALA A 310 -1.91 21.30 -16.03
N GLN A 311 -3.21 21.13 -16.31
CA GLN A 311 -3.72 20.05 -17.17
C GLN A 311 -2.98 19.96 -18.51
N ALA A 312 -2.80 21.09 -19.20
CA ALA A 312 -2.11 21.11 -20.49
C ALA A 312 -0.59 20.86 -20.36
N ASP A 313 0.03 21.26 -19.25
CA ASP A 313 1.43 20.95 -18.96
C ASP A 313 1.62 19.43 -18.80
N LEU A 314 0.76 18.77 -18.03
CA LEU A 314 0.78 17.32 -17.82
C LEU A 314 0.48 16.55 -19.11
N GLU A 315 -0.49 17.01 -19.91
CA GLU A 315 -0.81 16.39 -21.20
C GLU A 315 0.35 16.51 -22.19
N SER A 316 1.00 17.68 -22.24
CA SER A 316 2.16 17.91 -23.09
C SER A 316 3.34 17.02 -22.70
N ASP A 317 3.64 16.90 -21.41
CA ASP A 317 4.71 16.06 -20.89
C ASP A 317 4.49 14.58 -21.23
N LEU A 318 3.28 14.06 -20.97
CA LEU A 318 2.93 12.68 -21.31
C LEU A 318 2.96 12.45 -22.83
N ALA A 319 2.50 13.39 -23.64
CA ALA A 319 2.54 13.26 -25.09
C ALA A 319 3.98 13.18 -25.62
N GLU A 320 4.88 14.00 -25.08
CA GLU A 320 6.30 13.97 -25.40
C GLU A 320 6.94 12.65 -24.96
N LYS A 321 6.72 12.22 -23.72
CA LYS A 321 7.28 10.95 -23.22
C LYS A 321 6.72 9.75 -23.97
N HIS A 322 5.43 9.71 -24.26
CA HIS A 322 4.83 8.65 -25.07
C HIS A 322 5.46 8.57 -26.47
N LYS A 323 5.66 9.73 -27.13
CA LYS A 323 6.33 9.81 -28.43
C LYS A 323 7.76 9.28 -28.36
N SER A 324 8.52 9.68 -27.33
CA SER A 324 9.91 9.23 -27.14
C SER A 324 9.99 7.73 -26.83
N ILE A 325 9.15 7.22 -25.94
CA ILE A 325 9.06 5.78 -25.62
C ILE A 325 8.77 4.97 -26.88
N ARG A 326 7.81 5.41 -27.70
CA ARG A 326 7.48 4.72 -28.95
C ARG A 326 8.62 4.75 -29.98
N ALA A 327 9.43 5.81 -29.98
CA ALA A 327 10.52 5.97 -30.93
C ALA A 327 11.76 5.15 -30.55
N ASN A 328 12.03 5.01 -29.24
CA ASN A 328 13.27 4.46 -28.74
C ASN A 328 13.13 3.06 -28.11
N MET A 329 11.92 2.69 -27.65
CA MET A 329 11.65 1.35 -27.12
C MET A 329 10.91 0.49 -28.15
N ASN A 330 11.28 -0.79 -28.23
CA ASN A 330 10.67 -1.77 -29.13
C ASN A 330 9.30 -2.29 -28.64
N TYR A 331 8.44 -1.41 -28.11
CA TYR A 331 7.11 -1.77 -27.64
C TYR A 331 6.06 -1.65 -28.73
N THR A 332 5.12 -2.58 -28.75
CA THR A 332 3.91 -2.47 -29.57
C THR A 332 2.95 -1.44 -28.97
N ARG A 333 2.04 -0.89 -29.79
CA ARG A 333 0.98 0.05 -29.34
C ARG A 333 0.15 -0.48 -28.16
N LYS A 334 -0.04 -1.81 -28.05
CA LYS A 334 -0.83 -2.41 -26.96
C LYS A 334 -0.05 -2.53 -25.65
N GLN A 335 1.27 -2.43 -25.70
CA GLN A 335 2.15 -2.53 -24.54
C GLN A 335 2.40 -1.17 -23.88
N ILE A 336 2.10 -0.08 -24.57
CA ILE A 336 2.19 1.28 -24.03
C ILE A 336 0.76 1.73 -23.68
N GLU A 337 0.50 1.95 -22.41
CA GLU A 337 -0.78 2.42 -21.91
C GLU A 337 -0.60 3.80 -21.29
N VAL A 338 -1.30 4.80 -21.84
CA VAL A 338 -1.26 6.17 -21.34
C VAL A 338 -2.51 6.43 -20.52
N PHE A 339 -2.32 6.79 -19.26
CA PHE A 339 -3.37 7.27 -18.38
C PHE A 339 -3.34 8.81 -18.42
N PRO A 340 -4.35 9.44 -19.04
CA PRO A 340 -4.36 10.89 -19.22
C PRO A 340 -4.44 11.60 -17.85
N PRO A 341 -3.99 12.86 -17.77
CA PRO A 341 -3.94 13.57 -16.51
C PRO A 341 -5.33 13.74 -15.89
N LYS A 342 -5.41 13.44 -14.60
CA LYS A 342 -6.60 13.63 -13.77
C LYS A 342 -6.16 13.99 -12.36
N GLU A 343 -6.78 15.02 -11.77
CA GLU A 343 -6.51 15.43 -10.38
C GLU A 343 -5.00 15.68 -10.15
N GLY A 344 -4.34 16.33 -11.12
CA GLY A 344 -2.92 16.70 -11.02
C GLY A 344 -1.93 15.56 -11.28
N PHE A 345 -2.38 14.38 -11.71
CA PHE A 345 -1.54 13.20 -11.92
C PHE A 345 -1.78 12.56 -13.29
N GLY A 346 -0.72 12.14 -13.96
CA GLY A 346 -0.76 11.38 -15.20
C GLY A 346 0.33 10.31 -15.25
N SER A 347 0.15 9.28 -16.09
CA SER A 347 1.15 8.19 -16.19
C SER A 347 1.18 7.48 -17.53
N ILE A 348 2.32 6.84 -17.81
CA ILE A 348 2.51 5.91 -18.93
C ILE A 348 3.03 4.60 -18.35
N ARG A 349 2.31 3.51 -18.61
CA ARG A 349 2.72 2.17 -18.23
C ARG A 349 3.28 1.42 -19.42
N THR A 350 4.40 0.73 -19.21
CA THR A 350 5.06 -0.12 -20.20
C THR A 350 5.29 -1.53 -19.63
N PRO A 351 5.80 -2.48 -20.44
CA PRO A 351 6.21 -3.78 -19.94
C PRO A 351 7.42 -3.76 -19.01
N ASP A 352 8.23 -2.71 -18.97
CA ASP A 352 9.46 -2.77 -18.17
C ASP A 352 9.54 -1.69 -17.08
N PHE A 353 8.75 -0.63 -17.19
CA PHE A 353 8.69 0.46 -16.22
C PHE A 353 7.37 1.24 -16.30
N GLN A 354 7.09 2.05 -15.28
CA GLN A 354 6.03 3.05 -15.27
C GLN A 354 6.63 4.45 -15.16
N TYR A 355 6.24 5.36 -16.04
CA TYR A 355 6.52 6.78 -15.94
C TYR A 355 5.31 7.49 -15.33
N THR A 356 5.53 8.36 -14.35
CA THR A 356 4.48 9.22 -13.79
C THR A 356 4.92 10.67 -13.77
N ILE A 357 3.94 11.56 -13.90
CA ILE A 357 4.09 12.98 -13.65
C ILE A 357 2.95 13.46 -12.77
N SER A 358 3.28 14.23 -11.74
CA SER A 358 2.30 14.91 -10.90
C SER A 358 2.66 16.36 -10.67
N VAL A 359 1.67 17.15 -10.28
CA VAL A 359 1.84 18.52 -9.81
C VAL A 359 1.26 18.65 -8.41
N ALA A 360 1.95 19.38 -7.54
CA ALA A 360 1.46 19.79 -6.23
C ALA A 360 1.87 21.24 -5.95
N LEU A 361 1.20 21.90 -5.02
CA LEU A 361 1.61 23.21 -4.55
C LEU A 361 2.56 23.09 -3.35
N ASP A 362 3.59 23.95 -3.28
CA ASP A 362 4.53 23.98 -2.16
C ASP A 362 4.96 25.42 -1.84
N GLY A 363 5.30 25.65 -0.57
CA GLY A 363 6.00 26.84 -0.09
C GLY A 363 5.19 28.16 0.02
N ASP A 364 5.92 29.18 0.49
CA ASP A 364 5.55 30.60 0.45
C ASP A 364 6.76 31.41 -0.09
N PRO A 365 6.70 32.01 -1.31
CA PRO A 365 5.53 32.10 -2.18
C PRO A 365 5.12 30.74 -2.76
N VAL A 366 3.83 30.58 -3.07
CA VAL A 366 3.27 29.36 -3.64
C VAL A 366 3.89 29.04 -5.00
N GLU A 367 4.56 27.89 -5.09
CA GLU A 367 5.12 27.30 -6.30
C GLU A 367 4.36 26.05 -6.71
N ALA A 368 4.36 25.73 -8.00
CA ALA A 368 3.93 24.44 -8.50
C ALA A 368 5.16 23.54 -8.64
N VAL A 369 5.10 22.38 -8.01
CA VAL A 369 6.15 21.35 -8.03
C VAL A 369 5.72 20.23 -8.94
N PHE A 370 6.39 20.12 -10.09
CA PHE A 370 6.23 18.98 -10.98
C PHE A 370 7.15 17.86 -10.53
N THR A 371 6.56 16.73 -10.13
CA THR A 371 7.31 15.52 -9.80
C THR A 371 7.23 14.55 -10.96
N ARG A 372 8.39 14.17 -11.50
CA ARG A 372 8.51 13.11 -12.51
C ARG A 372 9.15 11.91 -11.87
N GLU A 373 8.60 10.74 -12.15
CA GLU A 373 9.10 9.49 -11.59
C GLU A 373 9.11 8.37 -12.63
N VAL A 374 10.18 7.57 -12.63
CA VAL A 374 10.16 6.24 -13.24
C VAL A 374 10.29 5.21 -12.13
N SER A 375 9.28 4.36 -12.02
CA SER A 375 9.14 3.29 -11.03
C SER A 375 8.68 1.99 -11.70
N ASP A 376 8.39 0.95 -10.92
CA ASP A 376 8.03 -0.39 -11.41
C ASP A 376 9.02 -0.98 -12.42
N ILE A 377 10.31 -0.64 -12.27
CA ILE A 377 11.39 -1.17 -13.12
C ILE A 377 11.50 -2.68 -12.90
N ARG A 378 11.07 -3.48 -13.88
CA ARG A 378 11.04 -4.95 -13.76
C ARG A 378 12.43 -5.58 -13.82
N HIS A 379 13.28 -5.03 -14.67
CA HIS A 379 14.65 -5.49 -14.89
C HIS A 379 15.60 -4.29 -14.82
N PRO A 380 16.47 -4.19 -13.79
CA PRO A 380 17.36 -3.05 -13.61
C PRO A 380 18.32 -2.78 -14.78
N ASP A 381 18.60 -3.80 -15.59
CA ASP A 381 19.44 -3.71 -16.79
C ASP A 381 18.87 -2.71 -17.82
N ILE A 382 17.58 -2.36 -17.75
CA ILE A 382 16.99 -1.31 -18.59
C ILE A 382 17.63 0.06 -18.37
N LEU A 383 18.24 0.31 -17.21
CA LEU A 383 18.96 1.55 -16.94
C LEU A 383 20.23 1.70 -17.79
N LEU A 384 20.69 0.60 -18.42
CA LEU A 384 21.84 0.56 -19.34
C LEU A 384 21.40 0.49 -20.81
N ASP A 385 20.09 0.49 -21.09
CA ASP A 385 19.56 0.43 -22.45
C ASP A 385 19.70 1.80 -23.15
N ASP A 386 20.19 1.79 -24.39
CA ASP A 386 20.38 3.01 -25.19
C ASP A 386 19.05 3.71 -25.49
N GLY A 387 17.98 2.94 -25.68
CA GLY A 387 16.63 3.46 -25.92
C GLY A 387 16.06 4.13 -24.68
N PHE A 388 16.22 3.49 -23.52
CA PHE A 388 15.84 4.06 -22.22
C PHE A 388 16.62 5.35 -21.93
N THR A 389 17.93 5.33 -22.20
CA THR A 389 18.79 6.51 -22.10
C THR A 389 18.29 7.63 -22.99
N ALA A 390 17.99 7.37 -24.27
CA ALA A 390 17.46 8.38 -25.19
C ALA A 390 16.14 9.02 -24.75
N ILE A 391 15.38 8.40 -23.84
CA ILE A 391 14.10 8.93 -23.33
C ILE A 391 14.28 9.83 -22.11
N PHE A 392 15.20 9.46 -21.22
CA PHE A 392 15.29 9.97 -19.85
C PHE A 392 16.65 10.59 -19.48
N ASP A 393 17.60 10.63 -20.41
CA ASP A 393 18.91 11.19 -20.16
C ASP A 393 18.81 12.63 -19.65
N ALA A 394 19.64 12.96 -18.65
CA ALA A 394 19.66 14.25 -17.96
C ALA A 394 18.31 14.72 -17.37
N THR A 395 17.30 13.84 -17.24
CA THR A 395 15.98 14.21 -16.72
C THR A 395 15.90 14.13 -15.20
N PHE A 396 16.51 13.09 -14.62
CA PHE A 396 16.34 12.77 -13.20
C PHE A 396 17.44 13.35 -12.33
N LYS A 397 17.02 13.90 -11.18
CA LYS A 397 17.91 14.48 -10.17
C LYS A 397 18.29 13.46 -9.11
N SER A 398 17.44 12.46 -8.88
CA SER A 398 17.72 11.43 -7.90
C SER A 398 17.40 10.03 -8.39
N ILE A 399 18.14 9.08 -7.85
CA ILE A 399 17.86 7.65 -7.92
C ILE A 399 17.74 7.11 -6.49
N ARG A 400 16.70 6.33 -6.24
CA ARG A 400 16.45 5.66 -4.96
C ARG A 400 16.37 4.16 -5.18
N LEU A 401 17.10 3.43 -4.35
CA LEU A 401 17.06 1.98 -4.25
C LEU A 401 16.44 1.61 -2.90
N SER A 402 15.40 0.82 -2.92
CA SER A 402 14.90 0.14 -1.71
C SER A 402 15.50 -1.26 -1.66
N PHE A 403 15.97 -1.69 -0.49
CA PHE A 403 16.58 -3.01 -0.32
C PHE A 403 15.59 -4.02 0.26
N GLU A 404 15.79 -5.30 -0.08
CA GLU A 404 15.02 -6.38 0.54
C GLU A 404 15.53 -6.68 1.95
N GLU A 405 16.84 -6.57 2.17
CA GLU A 405 17.48 -6.68 3.49
C GLU A 405 17.93 -5.30 4.00
N ARG A 406 17.75 -5.07 5.31
CA ARG A 406 18.15 -3.80 5.94
C ARG A 406 19.64 -3.56 5.84
N ILE A 407 20.01 -2.33 5.53
CA ILE A 407 21.38 -1.84 5.57
C ILE A 407 21.74 -1.57 7.03
N LYS A 408 22.79 -2.21 7.53
CA LYS A 408 23.41 -1.82 8.80
C LYS A 408 24.18 -0.52 8.58
N VAL A 409 23.58 0.59 8.97
CA VAL A 409 24.15 1.92 8.76
C VAL A 409 25.41 2.11 9.61
N GLU A 410 25.46 1.50 10.78
CA GLU A 410 26.62 1.50 11.67
C GLU A 410 27.84 0.84 11.00
N ASP A 411 27.66 -0.35 10.40
CA ASP A 411 28.73 -1.04 9.67
C ASP A 411 29.27 -0.18 8.49
N LEU A 412 28.40 0.60 7.87
CA LEU A 412 28.77 1.55 6.81
C LEU A 412 29.57 2.74 7.34
N ILE A 413 29.14 3.29 8.48
CA ILE A 413 29.83 4.39 9.16
C ILE A 413 31.23 3.92 9.57
N ASP A 414 31.34 2.80 10.27
CA ASP A 414 32.61 2.23 10.73
C ASP A 414 33.57 1.98 9.56
N LYS A 415 33.05 1.44 8.45
CA LYS A 415 33.84 1.18 7.24
C LYS A 415 34.29 2.47 6.56
N ALA A 416 33.45 3.49 6.52
CA ALA A 416 33.80 4.79 5.96
C ALA A 416 34.88 5.49 6.79
N GLU A 417 34.76 5.46 8.13
CA GLU A 417 35.76 6.01 9.05
C GLU A 417 37.10 5.28 8.95
N ALA A 418 37.08 3.95 8.88
CA ALA A 418 38.28 3.14 8.65
C ALA A 418 38.99 3.49 7.33
N GLN A 419 38.23 3.91 6.31
CA GLN A 419 38.75 4.36 5.01
C GLN A 419 39.01 5.88 4.95
N GLN A 420 38.81 6.62 6.05
CA GLN A 420 38.95 8.07 6.14
C GLN A 420 38.09 8.82 5.09
N LEU A 421 36.94 8.25 4.74
CA LEU A 421 35.99 8.87 3.84
C LEU A 421 35.19 9.96 4.57
N PRO A 422 35.00 11.16 3.98
CA PRO A 422 34.13 12.18 4.55
C PRO A 422 32.68 11.68 4.60
N ILE A 423 32.18 11.47 5.82
CA ILE A 423 30.83 10.97 6.10
C ILE A 423 30.15 11.88 7.13
N ASP A 424 28.85 12.10 6.97
CA ASP A 424 28.01 12.84 7.92
C ASP A 424 26.88 11.92 8.42
N TYR A 425 26.66 11.87 9.73
CA TYR A 425 25.65 11.01 10.34
C TYR A 425 25.15 11.59 11.68
N PRO A 426 23.86 11.40 12.04
CA PRO A 426 23.33 11.79 13.34
C PRO A 426 23.88 10.91 14.47
N HIS A 427 23.80 11.39 15.72
CA HIS A 427 24.32 10.68 16.90
C HIS A 427 23.73 9.27 17.09
N ASP A 428 22.52 9.03 16.62
CA ASP A 428 21.86 7.72 16.71
C ASP A 428 22.23 6.75 15.57
N CYS A 429 23.10 7.16 14.65
CA CYS A 429 23.54 6.39 13.49
C CYS A 429 22.39 5.87 12.60
N SER A 430 21.21 6.48 12.67
CA SER A 430 20.01 6.07 11.92
C SER A 430 20.14 6.23 10.40
N SER A 431 21.09 7.05 9.96
CA SER A 431 21.40 7.30 8.55
C SER A 431 22.84 7.75 8.39
N CYS A 432 23.35 7.74 7.16
CA CYS A 432 24.61 8.38 6.85
C CYS A 432 24.59 9.01 5.46
N SER A 433 25.41 10.02 5.26
CA SER A 433 25.50 10.77 4.01
C SER A 433 26.93 10.91 3.53
N PHE A 434 27.11 10.76 2.23
CA PHE A 434 28.39 10.92 1.54
C PHE A 434 28.25 11.97 0.45
N LYS A 435 29.27 12.82 0.30
CA LYS A 435 29.38 13.68 -0.87
C LYS A 435 30.01 12.87 -2.01
N VAL A 436 29.45 12.98 -3.20
CA VAL A 436 30.02 12.43 -4.43
C VAL A 436 30.39 13.56 -5.40
N PRO A 437 31.14 13.29 -6.48
CA PRO A 437 31.42 14.28 -7.51
C PRO A 437 30.15 14.98 -8.04
N ASP A 438 30.34 16.12 -8.70
CA ASP A 438 29.27 16.92 -9.31
C ASP A 438 28.18 17.42 -8.33
N ARG A 439 28.57 17.62 -7.07
CA ARG A 439 27.70 18.06 -5.97
C ARG A 439 26.58 17.07 -5.64
N GLY A 440 26.73 15.81 -6.03
CA GLY A 440 25.81 14.77 -5.61
C GLY A 440 25.98 14.43 -4.13
N GLN A 441 24.91 13.92 -3.55
CA GLN A 441 24.89 13.40 -2.19
C GLN A 441 24.25 12.02 -2.20
N ILE A 442 24.97 11.05 -1.66
CA ILE A 442 24.38 9.76 -1.28
C ILE A 442 23.84 9.91 0.13
N HIS A 443 22.61 9.46 0.35
CA HIS A 443 22.02 9.31 1.66
C HIS A 443 21.59 7.85 1.83
N VAL A 444 21.97 7.24 2.94
CA VAL A 444 21.71 5.84 3.25
C VAL A 444 20.94 5.78 4.56
N THR A 445 19.83 5.07 4.55
CA THR A 445 19.09 4.67 5.77
C THR A 445 19.04 3.15 5.85
N GLU A 446 18.42 2.61 6.91
CA GLU A 446 18.26 1.16 7.05
C GLU A 446 17.50 0.49 5.89
N ASP A 447 16.63 1.21 5.17
CA ASP A 447 15.73 0.61 4.17
C ASP A 447 16.05 1.02 2.72
N HIS A 448 16.76 2.13 2.52
CA HIS A 448 17.02 2.64 1.18
C HIS A 448 18.32 3.43 1.07
N LEU A 449 18.82 3.48 -0.16
CA LEU A 449 19.91 4.37 -0.58
C LEU A 449 19.34 5.32 -1.61
N SER A 450 19.51 6.61 -1.39
CA SER A 450 19.22 7.63 -2.38
C SER A 450 20.50 8.33 -2.80
N LEU A 451 20.61 8.62 -4.09
CA LEU A 451 21.64 9.48 -4.65
C LEU A 451 20.92 10.66 -5.29
N THR A 452 21.25 11.87 -4.85
CA THR A 452 20.56 13.11 -5.26
C THR A 452 21.56 14.13 -5.77
N TYR A 453 21.23 14.79 -6.87
CA TYR A 453 21.98 15.88 -7.48
C TYR A 453 21.14 17.16 -7.56
N PRO A 454 21.77 18.34 -7.60
CA PRO A 454 21.04 19.61 -7.70
C PRO A 454 20.37 19.83 -9.08
N SER A 455 20.84 19.13 -10.11
CA SER A 455 20.31 19.19 -11.48
C SER A 455 20.19 17.80 -12.08
N GLY A 456 19.42 17.67 -13.16
CA GLY A 456 19.31 16.41 -13.88
C GLY A 456 20.68 15.94 -14.37
N MET A 457 20.96 14.65 -14.18
CA MET A 457 22.25 14.05 -14.51
C MET A 457 22.11 13.00 -15.61
N PRO A 458 23.14 12.83 -16.46
CA PRO A 458 23.17 11.72 -17.40
C PRO A 458 22.93 10.39 -16.70
N LEU A 459 22.16 9.50 -17.32
CA LEU A 459 21.81 8.20 -16.71
C LEU A 459 23.05 7.34 -16.45
N GLU A 460 24.06 7.42 -17.32
CA GLU A 460 25.36 6.77 -17.13
C GLU A 460 26.05 7.26 -15.84
N GLN A 461 25.98 8.55 -15.54
CA GLN A 461 26.58 9.12 -14.33
C GLN A 461 25.79 8.69 -13.08
N LEU A 462 24.45 8.72 -13.15
CA LEU A 462 23.59 8.23 -12.06
C LEU A 462 23.87 6.75 -11.75
N THR A 463 23.89 5.89 -12.77
CA THR A 463 24.12 4.45 -12.62
C THR A 463 25.56 4.14 -12.18
N THR A 464 26.55 4.87 -12.68
CA THR A 464 27.95 4.73 -12.26
C THR A 464 28.14 5.11 -10.79
N ALA A 465 27.64 6.28 -10.38
CA ALA A 465 27.71 6.72 -8.99
C ALA A 465 26.93 5.79 -8.07
N LEU A 466 25.78 5.27 -8.52
CA LEU A 466 25.03 4.24 -7.82
C LEU A 466 25.83 2.95 -7.65
N GLY A 467 26.48 2.47 -8.71
CA GLY A 467 27.32 1.28 -8.67
C GLY A 467 28.53 1.43 -7.74
N GLN A 468 29.10 2.63 -7.65
CA GLN A 468 30.14 2.96 -6.68
C GLN A 468 29.59 2.95 -5.25
N ALA A 469 28.42 3.55 -5.02
CA ALA A 469 27.75 3.55 -3.72
C ALA A 469 27.44 2.12 -3.24
N LEU A 470 26.92 1.27 -4.13
CA LEU A 470 26.64 -0.14 -3.85
C LEU A 470 27.91 -0.95 -3.53
N ARG A 471 29.08 -0.58 -4.06
CA ARG A 471 30.37 -1.22 -3.72
C ARG A 471 30.88 -0.81 -2.33
N MET A 472 30.46 0.36 -1.84
CA MET A 472 30.78 0.81 -0.48
C MET A 472 29.97 0.06 0.58
N LEU A 473 28.77 -0.46 0.22
CA LEU A 473 27.98 -1.33 1.10
C LEU A 473 28.82 -2.53 1.59
N PRO A 474 28.64 -3.00 2.83
CA PRO A 474 29.30 -4.20 3.33
C PRO A 474 28.93 -5.38 2.43
N LYS A 475 29.93 -6.07 1.88
CA LYS A 475 29.70 -7.35 1.20
C LYS A 475 29.65 -8.44 2.26
N SER A 476 28.67 -9.33 2.20
CA SER A 476 28.78 -10.61 2.90
C SER A 476 30.00 -11.36 2.35
N ASP A 477 30.70 -12.05 3.23
CA ASP A 477 32.08 -12.55 3.10
C ASP A 477 32.31 -13.66 2.05
N ASP A 478 31.51 -13.71 0.97
CA ASP A 478 31.64 -14.74 -0.09
C ASP A 478 31.22 -14.32 -1.50
N SER A 479 31.13 -13.02 -1.82
CA SER A 479 30.86 -12.57 -3.19
C SER A 479 32.14 -12.30 -3.99
N LYS A 480 32.44 -13.17 -4.98
CA LYS A 480 33.40 -12.86 -6.05
C LYS A 480 33.05 -11.48 -6.65
N PRO A 481 34.03 -10.58 -6.86
CA PRO A 481 33.76 -9.28 -7.47
C PRO A 481 33.24 -9.47 -8.90
N LEU A 482 32.21 -8.68 -9.26
CA LEU A 482 31.89 -8.41 -10.67
C LEU A 482 33.17 -7.93 -11.37
N PRO A 483 33.45 -8.41 -12.59
CA PRO A 483 34.67 -8.03 -13.30
C PRO A 483 34.70 -6.51 -13.53
N PRO A 484 35.87 -5.87 -13.44
CA PRO A 484 35.99 -4.45 -13.78
C PRO A 484 35.61 -4.23 -15.25
N PRO A 485 35.10 -3.05 -15.62
CA PRO A 485 34.94 -2.68 -17.02
C PRO A 485 36.32 -2.76 -17.70
N THR A 486 36.39 -3.51 -18.78
CA THR A 486 37.59 -3.72 -19.57
C THR A 486 38.13 -2.37 -20.02
N GLN A 487 39.24 -1.92 -19.44
CA GLN A 487 40.03 -0.84 -20.04
C GLN A 487 40.71 -1.38 -21.30
N GLY A 488 40.37 -0.76 -22.44
CA GLY A 488 41.23 -0.74 -23.62
C GLY A 488 40.95 -1.79 -24.68
N GLN A 489 40.25 -1.38 -25.75
CA GLN A 489 40.73 -1.56 -27.11
C GLN A 489 40.40 -0.29 -27.92
N LEU A 490 41.17 0.78 -27.66
CA LEU A 490 41.60 1.68 -28.73
C LEU A 490 42.93 1.11 -29.23
N GLY A 491 42.84 0.41 -30.36
CA GLY A 491 43.91 0.12 -31.28
C GLY A 491 43.41 0.48 -32.67
#